data_AF-A0A6P0XR86-F1
#
_entry.id   AF-A0A6P0XR86-F1
#
_cell.length_a   1.000
_cell.length_b   1.000
_cell.length_c   1.000
_cell.angle_alpha   90.00
_cell.angle_beta   90.00
_cell.angle_gamma   90.00
#
_symmetry.space_group_name_H-M   'P 1'
#
loop_
_entity.id
_entity.type
_entity.pdbx_description
1 polymer ?
#
loop_
_entity_poly.entity_id
_entity_poly.type
_entity_poly.pdbx_seq_one_letter_code
_entity_poly.pdbx_strand_id
1 'polypeptide(L)'
;MPNFGTKEKCDRWSDLMPMLTWELWLARGSIVDHPLPWHKSQINLTPGRVDQGFGAVIAIIGTPASPPKPRGKSPGLKKGQVRSKRKPYPIVKKGKGKFESQKKNTKKATSA
;
A
#
# COMPACT_ATOMS: atom_id res chain seq x y z
N MET A 1 -5.54 9.77 13.24
CA MET A 1 -5.67 10.89 12.28
C MET A 1 -4.69 10.66 11.13
N PRO A 2 -5.04 11.08 9.90
CA PRO A 2 -4.13 10.96 8.76
C PRO A 2 -2.89 11.84 8.99
N ASN A 3 -1.73 11.42 8.48
CA ASN A 3 -0.49 12.15 8.68
C ASN A 3 -0.35 13.25 7.61
N PHE A 4 -0.81 14.46 7.92
CA PHE A 4 -0.70 15.62 7.06
C PHE A 4 0.59 16.39 7.37
N GLY A 5 1.66 16.10 6.63
CA GLY A 5 2.99 16.70 6.86
C GLY A 5 3.10 18.21 6.59
N THR A 6 2.02 18.90 6.19
CA THR A 6 2.01 20.36 5.96
C THR A 6 0.68 20.99 6.40
N LYS A 7 0.71 22.26 6.84
CA LYS A 7 -0.49 22.99 7.31
C LYS A 7 -1.58 23.09 6.24
N GLU A 8 -1.21 23.47 5.03
CA GLU A 8 -2.18 23.60 3.93
C GLU A 8 -2.92 22.29 3.57
N LYS A 9 -2.32 21.12 3.87
CA LYS A 9 -2.99 19.84 3.67
C LYS A 9 -4.03 19.58 4.76
N CYS A 10 -3.75 20.03 5.99
CA CYS A 10 -4.68 19.97 7.10
C CYS A 10 -5.89 20.89 6.86
N ASP A 11 -5.67 22.09 6.32
CA ASP A 11 -6.75 23.04 6.02
C ASP A 11 -7.67 22.47 4.94
N ARG A 12 -7.11 22.01 3.82
CA ARG A 12 -7.87 21.33 2.75
C ARG A 12 -8.61 20.10 3.25
N TRP A 13 -8.01 19.34 4.17
CA TRP A 13 -8.68 18.19 4.78
C TRP A 13 -9.88 18.62 5.64
N SER A 14 -9.73 19.70 6.40
CA SER A 14 -10.80 20.24 7.25
C SER A 14 -11.96 20.74 6.41
N ASP A 15 -11.69 21.34 5.24
CA ASP A 15 -12.73 21.77 4.28
C ASP A 15 -13.46 20.58 3.64
N LEU A 16 -12.77 19.44 3.42
CA LEU A 16 -13.35 18.23 2.85
C LEU A 16 -14.26 17.47 3.81
N MET A 17 -13.98 17.51 5.12
CA MET A 17 -14.75 16.74 6.12
C MET A 17 -16.26 17.08 6.14
N PRO A 18 -16.68 18.36 6.13
CA PRO A 18 -18.08 18.72 6.02
C PRO A 18 -18.75 18.18 4.76
N MET A 19 -18.08 18.28 3.60
CA MET A 19 -18.64 17.79 2.33
C MET A 19 -18.92 16.28 2.39
N LEU A 20 -17.93 15.49 2.84
CA LEU A 20 -18.09 14.04 2.99
C LEU A 20 -19.21 13.67 3.99
N THR A 21 -19.33 14.45 5.07
CA THR A 21 -20.38 14.24 6.08
C THR A 21 -21.78 14.51 5.48
N TRP A 22 -21.91 15.55 4.66
CA TRP A 22 -23.16 15.86 3.96
C TRP A 22 -23.51 14.81 2.90
N GLU A 23 -22.53 14.33 2.15
CA GLU A 23 -22.73 13.24 1.17
C GLU A 23 -23.28 11.97 1.85
N LEU A 24 -22.68 11.56 2.96
CA LEU A 24 -23.15 10.43 3.76
C LEU A 24 -24.57 10.66 4.32
N TRP A 25 -24.86 11.87 4.77
CA TRP A 25 -26.18 12.20 5.29
C TRP A 25 -27.27 12.13 4.22
N LEU A 26 -27.01 12.67 3.02
CA LEU A 26 -27.94 12.60 1.89
C LEU A 26 -28.13 11.17 1.37
N ALA A 27 -27.06 10.39 1.35
CA ALA A 27 -27.09 9.02 0.85
C ALA A 27 -27.87 8.05 1.77
N ARG A 28 -28.13 8.44 3.03
CA ARG A 28 -28.85 7.62 4.02
C ARG A 28 -30.20 7.07 3.51
N GLY A 29 -30.93 7.83 2.70
CA GLY A 29 -32.23 7.40 2.17
C GLY A 29 -32.15 6.48 0.94
N SER A 30 -30.98 6.38 0.31
CA SER A 30 -30.80 5.66 -0.96
C SER A 30 -30.05 4.33 -0.79
N ILE A 31 -29.38 4.12 0.34
CA ILE A 31 -28.50 2.98 0.57
C ILE A 31 -29.22 1.85 1.31
N VAL A 32 -29.05 0.63 0.80
CA VAL A 32 -29.46 -0.60 1.47
C VAL A 32 -28.41 -0.97 2.52
N ASP A 33 -28.85 -1.35 3.72
CA ASP A 33 -27.94 -1.75 4.80
C ASP A 33 -27.07 -2.94 4.39
N HIS A 34 -25.77 -2.87 4.66
CA HIS A 34 -24.81 -3.97 4.43
C HIS A 34 -24.12 -4.36 5.74
N PRO A 35 -24.81 -5.06 6.67
CA PRO A 35 -24.24 -5.46 7.95
C PRO A 35 -23.05 -6.41 7.79
N LEU A 36 -22.07 -6.31 8.69
CA LEU A 36 -21.17 -7.42 8.94
C LEU A 36 -21.92 -8.55 9.67
N PRO A 37 -21.45 -9.81 9.58
CA PRO A 37 -22.16 -10.96 10.17
C PRO A 37 -22.44 -10.85 11.67
N TRP A 38 -21.63 -10.08 12.40
CA TRP A 38 -21.77 -9.86 13.85
C TRP A 38 -22.50 -8.54 14.20
N HIS A 39 -22.92 -7.75 13.20
CA HIS A 39 -23.64 -6.50 13.42
C HIS A 39 -25.15 -6.71 13.44
N LYS A 40 -25.84 -6.03 14.37
CA LYS A 40 -27.31 -5.99 14.41
C LYS A 40 -27.84 -5.21 13.20
N SER A 41 -29.01 -5.62 12.71
CA SER A 41 -29.78 -4.86 11.72
C SER A 41 -30.32 -3.57 12.35
N GLN A 42 -30.26 -2.47 11.59
CA GLN A 42 -30.72 -1.15 12.04
C GLN A 42 -31.63 -0.53 10.97
N ILE A 43 -32.78 -0.01 11.39
CA ILE A 43 -33.71 0.72 10.52
C ILE A 43 -33.18 2.14 10.25
N ASN A 44 -32.63 2.76 11.29
CA ASN A 44 -32.03 4.09 11.23
C ASN A 44 -30.52 3.96 11.08
N LEU A 45 -30.02 4.11 9.85
CA LEU A 45 -28.60 4.02 9.55
C LEU A 45 -27.83 5.19 10.16
N THR A 46 -26.75 4.87 10.88
CA THR A 46 -25.75 5.84 11.31
C THR A 46 -24.83 6.19 10.14
N PRO A 47 -24.15 7.35 10.13
CA PRO A 47 -23.24 7.72 9.04
C PRO A 47 -22.17 6.65 8.75
N GLY A 48 -21.61 6.03 9.79
CA GLY A 48 -20.66 4.92 9.62
C GLY A 48 -21.28 3.66 9.01
N ARG A 49 -22.59 3.46 9.19
CA ARG A 49 -23.31 2.36 8.54
C ARG A 49 -23.61 2.65 7.07
N VAL A 50 -23.89 3.91 6.75
CA VAL A 50 -24.07 4.37 5.37
C VAL A 50 -22.77 4.21 4.58
N ASP A 51 -21.62 4.59 5.17
CA ASP A 51 -20.29 4.42 4.58
C ASP A 51 -20.01 2.97 4.16
N GLN A 52 -20.42 2.02 5.00
CA GLN A 52 -20.25 0.59 4.73
C GLN A 52 -20.96 0.12 3.45
N GLY A 53 -22.12 0.70 3.12
CA GLY A 53 -22.88 0.41 1.90
C GLY A 53 -22.58 1.36 0.73
N PHE A 54 -21.82 2.43 0.96
CA PHE A 54 -21.60 3.52 0.00
C PHE A 54 -20.86 3.06 -1.27
N GLY A 55 -20.07 1.98 -1.18
CA GLY A 55 -19.43 1.35 -2.34
C GLY A 55 -20.41 0.95 -3.44
N ALA A 56 -21.66 0.58 -3.10
CA ALA A 56 -22.69 0.27 -4.09
C ALA A 56 -23.11 1.51 -4.89
N VAL A 57 -23.19 2.68 -4.25
CA VAL A 57 -23.50 3.95 -4.91
C VAL A 57 -22.36 4.36 -5.84
N ILE A 58 -21.12 4.25 -5.38
CA ILE A 58 -19.93 4.51 -6.21
C ILE A 58 -19.91 3.59 -7.43
N ALA A 59 -20.28 2.32 -7.27
CA ALA A 59 -20.33 1.38 -8.39
C ALA A 59 -21.37 1.76 -9.46
N ILE A 60 -22.52 2.32 -9.06
CA ILE A 60 -23.56 2.82 -9.98
C ILE A 60 -23.07 4.05 -10.75
N ILE A 61 -22.41 4.99 -10.06
CA ILE A 61 -21.83 6.19 -10.69
C ILE A 61 -20.69 5.81 -11.63
N GLY A 62 -19.94 4.75 -11.28
CA GLY A 62 -18.76 4.32 -11.99
C GLY A 62 -17.55 5.20 -11.68
N THR A 63 -16.48 5.01 -12.45
CA THR A 63 -15.24 5.78 -12.30
C THR A 63 -14.96 6.54 -13.60
N PRO A 64 -14.76 7.87 -13.54
CA PRO A 64 -14.39 8.65 -14.72
C PRO A 64 -12.91 8.44 -15.12
N ALA A 65 -12.14 7.72 -14.30
CA ALA A 65 -10.74 7.48 -14.57
C ALA A 65 -10.55 6.56 -15.78
N SER A 66 -9.58 6.93 -16.62
CA SER A 66 -9.12 6.11 -17.73
C SER A 66 -8.58 4.76 -17.23
N PRO A 67 -8.74 3.66 -17.99
CA PRO A 67 -8.15 2.38 -17.62
C PRO A 67 -6.64 2.50 -17.39
N PRO A 68 -6.09 1.74 -16.43
CA PRO A 68 -4.66 1.80 -16.13
C PRO A 68 -3.83 1.34 -17.33
N LYS A 69 -2.69 1.99 -17.56
CA LYS A 69 -1.75 1.56 -18.61
C LYS A 69 -1.28 0.13 -18.30
N PRO A 70 -1.46 -0.84 -19.22
CA PRO A 70 -1.01 -2.20 -18.99
C PRO A 70 0.53 -2.20 -18.87
N ARG A 71 1.05 -2.65 -17.73
CA ARG A 71 2.49 -2.77 -17.49
C ARG A 71 3.16 -3.80 -18.40
N GLY A 72 2.38 -4.74 -18.94
CA GLY A 72 2.88 -5.94 -19.62
C GLY A 72 3.54 -6.93 -18.63
N LYS A 73 3.72 -8.17 -19.07
CA LYS A 73 4.57 -9.13 -18.36
C LYS A 73 6.02 -8.81 -18.70
N SER A 74 6.88 -8.78 -17.68
CA SER A 74 8.32 -8.76 -17.93
C SER A 74 8.71 -10.03 -18.71
N PRO A 75 9.70 -9.99 -19.62
CA PRO A 75 10.18 -11.14 -20.38
C PRO A 75 10.59 -12.36 -19.53
N GLY A 76 10.72 -12.17 -18.22
CA GLY A 76 11.10 -13.21 -17.29
C GLY A 76 12.55 -13.62 -17.48
N LEU A 77 12.92 -14.71 -16.80
CA LEU A 77 14.22 -15.33 -16.97
C LEU A 77 14.19 -16.22 -18.22
N LYS A 78 15.22 -16.15 -19.06
CA LYS A 78 15.33 -17.05 -20.22
C LYS A 78 15.43 -18.50 -19.74
N LYS A 79 14.71 -19.41 -20.40
CA LYS A 79 14.76 -20.86 -20.12
C LYS A 79 16.21 -21.34 -20.28
N GLY A 80 16.75 -22.03 -19.26
CA GLY A 80 18.13 -22.52 -19.25
C GLY A 80 19.16 -21.57 -18.62
N GLN A 81 18.78 -20.36 -18.19
CA GLN A 81 19.70 -19.44 -17.53
C GLN A 81 19.98 -19.87 -16.09
N VAL A 82 21.24 -20.24 -15.79
CA VAL A 82 21.69 -20.61 -14.45
C VAL A 82 21.68 -19.39 -13.53
N ARG A 83 21.03 -19.51 -12.36
CA ARG A 83 21.05 -18.45 -11.34
C ARG A 83 22.40 -18.43 -10.63
N SER A 84 23.09 -17.29 -10.65
CA SER A 84 24.24 -17.09 -9.78
C SER A 84 23.76 -16.92 -8.33
N LYS A 85 24.45 -17.55 -7.39
CA LYS A 85 24.22 -17.28 -5.96
C LYS A 85 24.59 -15.84 -5.66
N ARG A 86 23.77 -15.16 -4.85
CA ARG A 86 24.07 -13.81 -4.35
C ARG A 86 25.41 -13.84 -3.61
N LYS A 87 26.28 -12.86 -3.85
CA LYS A 87 27.55 -12.73 -3.11
C LYS A 87 27.24 -12.58 -1.61
N PRO A 88 27.73 -13.47 -0.73
CA PRO A 88 27.59 -13.28 0.70
C PRO A 88 28.43 -12.08 1.13
N TYR A 89 27.84 -11.18 1.91
CA TYR A 89 28.55 -10.10 2.59
C TYR A 89 28.63 -10.43 4.08
N PRO A 90 29.75 -10.15 4.75
CA PRO A 90 29.89 -10.41 6.17
C PRO A 90 28.92 -9.53 6.98
N ILE A 91 28.43 -10.07 8.11
CA ILE A 91 27.56 -9.35 9.03
C ILE A 91 28.41 -8.30 9.79
N VAL A 92 28.08 -7.02 9.59
CA VAL A 92 28.69 -5.93 10.36
C VAL A 92 27.99 -5.85 11.73
N LYS A 93 28.68 -6.26 12.80
CA LYS A 93 28.21 -6.08 14.18
C LYS A 93 28.74 -4.75 14.73
N LYS A 94 27.87 -3.88 15.27
CA LYS A 94 28.31 -2.66 15.97
C LYS A 94 28.90 -3.05 17.33
N GLY A 95 30.18 -2.76 17.55
CA GLY A 95 30.92 -2.98 18.79
C GLY A 95 32.30 -2.31 18.73
N LYS A 96 32.95 -2.13 19.89
CA LYS A 96 34.29 -1.52 20.00
C LYS A 96 35.39 -2.55 19.63
N GLY A 97 35.51 -2.89 18.35
CA GLY A 97 36.54 -3.80 17.86
C GLY A 97 36.90 -3.49 16.41
N LYS A 98 38.20 -3.51 16.10
CA LYS A 98 38.71 -3.18 14.75
C LYS A 98 38.14 -4.15 13.71
N PHE A 99 37.59 -3.59 12.64
CA PHE A 99 36.98 -4.34 11.55
C PHE A 99 38.08 -4.93 10.65
N GLU A 100 38.45 -6.19 10.84
CA GLU A 100 39.28 -6.90 9.87
C GLU A 100 38.39 -7.42 8.74
N SER A 101 38.30 -6.64 7.65
CA SER A 101 37.87 -7.17 6.37
C SER A 101 38.85 -8.27 5.97
N GLN A 102 38.41 -9.52 5.86
CA GLN A 102 39.26 -10.63 5.41
C GLN A 102 39.92 -10.29 4.07
N LYS A 103 41.24 -10.06 4.11
CA LYS A 103 42.08 -9.95 2.90
C LYS A 103 42.03 -11.31 2.18
N LYS A 104 41.54 -11.30 0.94
CA LYS A 104 41.71 -12.44 0.02
C LYS A 104 43.21 -12.74 -0.13
N ASN A 105 43.66 -13.91 0.31
CA ASN A 105 44.94 -14.46 -0.11
C ASN A 105 44.82 -14.84 -1.61
N THR A 106 45.24 -13.95 -2.49
CA THR A 106 45.74 -14.34 -3.81
C THR A 106 47.26 -14.52 -3.70
N LYS A 107 47.70 -15.73 -3.36
CA LYS A 107 49.08 -16.13 -3.62
C LYS A 107 49.13 -16.83 -4.98
N LYS A 108 49.88 -16.18 -5.89
CA LYS A 108 50.43 -16.68 -7.15
C LYS A 108 50.84 -18.15 -7.06
N ALA A 109 50.44 -18.95 -8.04
CA ALA A 109 51.26 -20.06 -8.51
C ALA A 109 52.03 -19.58 -9.74
N THR A 110 53.36 -19.54 -9.64
CA THR A 110 54.28 -19.44 -10.79
C THR A 110 55.41 -20.42 -10.55
N SER A 111 55.72 -21.17 -11.62
CA SER A 111 56.88 -22.02 -11.94
C SER A 111 57.06 -23.37 -11.23
N ALA A 112 56.87 -24.45 -12.00
CA ALA A 112 57.99 -25.23 -12.55
C ALA A 112 57.60 -25.72 -13.96
#